data_AF-A0A920QBA9-F1
#
_entry.id   AF-A0A920QBA9-F1
#
_cell.length_a   1.000
_cell.length_b   1.000
_cell.length_c   1.000
_cell.angle_alpha   90.00
_cell.angle_beta   90.00
_cell.angle_gamma   90.00
#
_symmetry.space_group_name_H-M   'P 1'
#
loop_
_entity.id
_entity.type
_entity.pdbx_description
1 polymer ?
#
loop_
_entity_poly.entity_id
_entity_poly.type
_entity_poly.pdbx_seq_one_letter_code
_entity_poly.pdbx_strand_id
1 'polypeptide(L)'
;MANAIRFLSADAVQKANSGHPGMPMGMADVATVLLSKFMNFSASNPDWPDRDRLILSAGHGSMLLYSLLHLTGYKDFPIYEIQNFRQLGSRTAGHPEFGHGAGIETTTGPLGQGLANASGMALAERMLSERFGSEIVDHYTYVIAGDGCLMEGVSQNSIFRGTFTSG
;
A
#
# COMPACT_ATOMS: atom_id res chain seq x y z
N MET A 1 -16.19 -7.64 0.49
CA MET A 1 -14.78 -7.40 0.85
C MET A 1 -14.65 -6.28 1.89
N ALA A 2 -15.23 -5.09 1.70
CA ALA A 2 -15.09 -3.96 2.63
C ALA A 2 -15.38 -4.28 4.11
N ASN A 3 -16.50 -4.94 4.42
CA ASN A 3 -16.78 -5.33 5.82
C ASN A 3 -15.77 -6.32 6.38
N ALA A 4 -15.24 -7.23 5.56
CA ALA A 4 -14.16 -8.14 5.99
C ALA A 4 -12.90 -7.36 6.35
N ILE A 5 -12.53 -6.33 5.56
CA ILE A 5 -11.40 -5.43 5.89
C ILE A 5 -11.64 -4.74 7.23
N ARG A 6 -12.85 -4.21 7.46
CA ARG A 6 -13.22 -3.53 8.71
C ARG A 6 -13.03 -4.45 9.92
N PHE A 7 -13.62 -5.64 9.88
CA PHE A 7 -13.57 -6.57 11.00
C PHE A 7 -12.16 -7.16 11.19
N LEU A 8 -11.46 -7.56 10.13
CA LEU A 8 -10.06 -8.02 10.24
C LEU A 8 -9.17 -6.95 10.87
N SER A 9 -9.32 -5.70 10.45
CA SER A 9 -8.53 -4.59 11.00
C SER A 9 -8.87 -4.31 12.46
N ALA A 10 -10.17 -4.26 12.81
CA ALA A 10 -10.61 -4.02 14.18
C ALA A 10 -10.18 -5.15 15.12
N ASP A 11 -10.39 -6.41 14.74
CA ASP A 11 -10.10 -7.58 15.57
C ASP A 11 -8.59 -7.75 15.80
N ALA A 12 -7.76 -7.56 14.77
CA ALA A 12 -6.31 -7.65 14.90
C ALA A 12 -5.74 -6.55 15.82
N VAL A 13 -6.20 -5.30 15.66
CA VAL A 13 -5.83 -4.18 16.53
C VAL A 13 -6.26 -4.45 17.97
N GLN A 14 -7.50 -4.93 18.16
CA GLN A 14 -8.03 -5.26 19.48
C GLN A 14 -7.24 -6.38 20.16
N LYS A 15 -6.90 -7.44 19.42
CA LYS A 15 -6.10 -8.56 19.93
C LYS A 15 -4.68 -8.13 20.31
N ALA A 16 -4.05 -7.28 19.51
CA ALA A 16 -2.73 -6.73 19.80
C ALA A 16 -2.76 -5.70 20.95
N ASN A 17 -3.95 -5.21 21.33
CA ASN A 17 -4.14 -4.06 22.22
C ASN A 17 -3.30 -2.84 21.80
N SER A 18 -3.10 -2.69 20.48
CA SER A 18 -2.20 -1.70 19.88
C SER A 18 -2.51 -1.55 18.39
N GLY A 19 -2.59 -0.32 17.89
CA GLY A 19 -2.76 -0.04 16.47
C GLY A 19 -3.82 1.02 16.17
N HIS A 20 -4.13 1.21 14.89
CA HIS A 20 -5.00 2.28 14.40
C HIS A 20 -6.14 1.68 13.57
N PRO A 21 -7.33 1.46 14.15
CA PRO A 21 -8.45 0.83 13.44
C PRO A 21 -9.23 1.82 12.58
N GLY A 22 -9.22 3.12 12.94
CA GLY A 22 -10.06 4.14 12.31
C GLY A 22 -9.80 4.31 10.81
N MET A 23 -8.55 4.53 10.41
CA MET A 23 -8.21 4.72 8.99
C MET A 23 -8.53 3.47 8.15
N PRO A 24 -8.14 2.23 8.53
CA PRO A 24 -8.56 1.03 7.80
C PRO A 24 -10.07 0.89 7.64
N MET A 25 -10.85 1.19 8.68
CA MET A 25 -12.31 1.08 8.62
C MET A 25 -12.95 2.13 7.69
N GLY A 26 -12.43 3.36 7.71
CA GLY A 26 -12.89 4.44 6.84
C GLY A 26 -12.53 4.22 5.37
N MET A 27 -11.34 3.67 5.10
CA MET A 27 -10.85 3.45 3.75
C MET A 27 -11.29 2.12 3.11
N ALA A 28 -11.99 1.26 3.86
CA ALA A 28 -12.33 -0.10 3.43
C ALA A 28 -13.13 -0.16 2.12
N ASP A 29 -14.08 0.75 1.90
CA ASP A 29 -14.88 0.75 0.66
C ASP A 29 -14.03 1.22 -0.53
N VAL A 30 -13.25 2.28 -0.36
CA VAL A 30 -12.39 2.81 -1.42
C VAL A 30 -11.32 1.80 -1.80
N ALA A 31 -10.65 1.18 -0.81
CA ALA A 31 -9.66 0.14 -1.04
C ALA A 31 -10.28 -1.10 -1.72
N THR A 32 -11.49 -1.50 -1.33
CA THR A 32 -12.21 -2.59 -1.99
C THR A 32 -12.44 -2.26 -3.46
N VAL A 33 -12.94 -1.07 -3.78
CA VAL A 33 -13.22 -0.66 -5.15
C VAL A 33 -11.93 -0.58 -5.96
N LEU A 34 -10.88 0.05 -5.42
CA LEU A 34 -9.57 0.17 -6.06
C LEU A 34 -9.03 -1.21 -6.45
N LEU A 35 -8.93 -2.16 -5.52
CA LEU A 35 -8.37 -3.47 -5.81
C LEU A 35 -9.27 -4.34 -6.68
N SER A 36 -10.60 -4.27 -6.52
CA SER A 36 -11.50 -5.19 -7.24
C SER A 36 -11.86 -4.73 -8.65
N LYS A 37 -11.63 -3.45 -9.00
CA LYS A 37 -12.09 -2.89 -10.27
C LYS A 37 -11.01 -2.20 -11.10
N PHE A 38 -9.94 -1.71 -10.48
CA PHE A 38 -8.98 -0.83 -11.16
C PHE A 38 -7.56 -1.39 -11.15
N MET A 39 -7.13 -1.97 -10.03
CA MET A 39 -5.75 -2.38 -9.86
C MET A 39 -5.44 -3.70 -10.59
N ASN A 40 -4.41 -3.70 -11.41
CA ASN A 40 -3.81 -4.87 -12.01
C ASN A 40 -2.71 -5.41 -11.10
N PHE A 41 -2.94 -6.58 -10.50
CA PHE A 41 -1.94 -7.26 -9.68
C PHE A 41 -2.16 -8.77 -9.71
N SER A 42 -1.14 -9.52 -9.28
CA SER A 42 -1.25 -10.96 -9.11
C SER A 42 -0.68 -11.38 -7.77
N ALA A 43 -1.56 -11.80 -6.84
CA ALA A 43 -1.12 -12.36 -5.56
C ALA A 43 -0.30 -13.66 -5.73
N SER A 44 -0.50 -14.36 -6.85
CA SER A 44 0.28 -15.56 -7.21
C SER A 44 1.64 -15.24 -7.82
N ASN A 45 1.81 -14.04 -8.38
CA ASN A 45 3.06 -13.53 -8.96
C ASN A 45 3.29 -12.08 -8.53
N PRO A 46 3.62 -11.86 -7.23
CA PRO A 46 3.74 -10.51 -6.67
C PRO A 46 4.96 -9.75 -7.18
N ASP A 47 5.89 -10.41 -7.86
CA ASP A 47 7.08 -9.80 -8.47
C ASP A 47 6.90 -9.52 -9.97
N TRP A 48 5.68 -9.68 -10.51
CA TRP A 48 5.37 -9.32 -11.89
C TRP A 48 5.81 -7.88 -12.18
N PRO A 49 6.72 -7.64 -13.15
CA PRO A 49 7.28 -6.29 -13.34
C PRO A 49 6.26 -5.21 -13.66
N ASP A 50 5.20 -5.52 -14.41
CA ASP A 50 4.22 -4.56 -14.93
C ASP A 50 2.89 -4.56 -14.14
N ARG A 51 2.89 -5.04 -12.90
CA ARG A 51 1.74 -4.85 -11.99
C ARG A 51 1.67 -3.40 -11.52
N ASP A 52 0.47 -2.96 -11.16
CA ASP A 52 0.29 -1.71 -10.44
C ASP A 52 0.99 -1.75 -9.07
N ARG A 53 1.42 -0.58 -8.60
CA ARG A 53 1.98 -0.38 -7.26
C ARG A 53 0.91 0.19 -6.34
N LEU A 54 0.83 -0.29 -5.10
CA LEU A 54 0.03 0.32 -4.03
C LEU A 54 0.93 0.72 -2.86
N ILE A 55 0.96 2.02 -2.55
CA ILE A 55 1.72 2.56 -1.43
C ILE A 55 0.76 3.08 -0.36
N LEU A 56 0.93 2.60 0.87
CA LEU A 56 0.22 3.14 2.03
C LEU A 56 1.08 4.22 2.70
N SER A 57 0.97 5.47 2.25
CA SER A 57 1.71 6.60 2.84
C SER A 57 1.26 6.89 4.27
N ALA A 58 -0.04 6.75 4.56
CA ALA A 58 -0.57 6.76 5.91
C ALA A 58 -0.29 5.41 6.64
N GLY A 59 1.00 5.08 6.80
CA GLY A 59 1.46 3.75 7.24
C GLY A 59 0.93 3.29 8.60
N HIS A 60 0.45 4.19 9.45
CA HIS A 60 -0.12 3.86 10.75
C HIS A 60 -1.35 2.94 10.65
N GLY A 61 -2.11 3.01 9.54
CA GLY A 61 -3.22 2.09 9.26
C GLY A 61 -2.79 0.85 8.46
N SER A 62 -1.61 0.31 8.78
CA SER A 62 -1.03 -0.90 8.17
C SER A 62 -1.98 -2.09 8.07
N MET A 63 -2.92 -2.24 9.01
CA MET A 63 -3.95 -3.27 8.96
C MET A 63 -4.87 -3.20 7.73
N LEU A 64 -5.02 -2.03 7.09
CA LEU A 64 -5.68 -1.93 5.79
C LEU A 64 -4.93 -2.76 4.75
N LEU A 65 -3.62 -2.53 4.61
CA LEU A 65 -2.78 -3.22 3.66
C LEU A 65 -2.72 -4.72 3.97
N TYR A 66 -2.49 -5.10 5.22
CA TYR A 66 -2.43 -6.53 5.58
C TYR A 66 -3.76 -7.25 5.35
N SER A 67 -4.90 -6.60 5.65
CA SER A 67 -6.22 -7.16 5.34
C SER A 67 -6.40 -7.38 3.84
N LEU A 68 -5.96 -6.43 3.00
CA LEU A 68 -6.03 -6.56 1.55
C LEU A 68 -5.14 -7.70 1.05
N LEU A 69 -3.88 -7.76 1.50
CA LEU A 69 -2.94 -8.82 1.12
C LEU A 69 -3.47 -10.21 1.53
N HIS A 70 -4.04 -10.32 2.72
CA HIS A 70 -4.70 -11.55 3.18
C HIS A 70 -5.90 -11.93 2.29
N LEU A 71 -6.85 -11.01 2.10
CA LEU A 71 -8.09 -11.27 1.37
C LEU A 71 -7.88 -11.53 -0.13
N THR A 72 -6.79 -11.03 -0.69
CA THR A 72 -6.41 -11.25 -2.10
C THR A 72 -5.53 -12.49 -2.29
N GLY A 73 -5.13 -13.16 -1.21
CA GLY A 73 -4.48 -14.46 -1.26
C GLY A 73 -2.95 -14.40 -1.38
N TYR A 74 -2.31 -13.31 -0.93
CA TYR A 74 -0.86 -13.29 -0.82
C TYR A 74 -0.41 -14.35 0.19
N LYS A 75 0.46 -15.26 -0.26
CA LYS A 75 0.91 -16.42 0.52
C LYS A 75 1.63 -16.04 1.83
N ASP A 76 2.27 -14.88 1.83
CA ASP A 76 2.98 -14.33 2.98
C ASP A 76 2.05 -13.77 4.08
N PHE A 77 0.75 -13.62 3.79
CA PHE A 77 -0.24 -13.04 4.70
C PHE A 77 -1.41 -14.01 4.98
N PRO A 78 -1.15 -15.22 5.50
CA PRO A 78 -2.21 -16.08 5.99
C PRO A 78 -2.90 -15.44 7.21
N ILE A 79 -4.07 -15.97 7.59
CA ILE A 79 -4.82 -15.45 8.75
C ILE A 79 -4.00 -15.42 10.05
N TYR A 80 -3.04 -16.35 10.21
CA TYR A 80 -2.12 -16.38 11.33
C TYR A 80 -1.26 -15.11 11.42
N GLU A 81 -0.80 -14.55 10.30
CA GLU A 81 -0.05 -13.30 10.33
C GLU A 81 -0.93 -12.15 10.82
N ILE A 82 -2.17 -12.04 10.32
CA ILE A 82 -3.14 -11.04 10.79
C ILE A 82 -3.37 -11.15 12.31
N GLN A 83 -3.46 -12.38 12.81
CA GLN A 83 -3.63 -12.66 14.23
C GLN A 83 -2.41 -12.32 15.09
N ASN A 84 -1.23 -12.13 14.49
CA ASN A 84 0.02 -11.76 15.15
C ASN A 84 0.46 -10.33 14.84
N PHE A 85 -0.50 -9.47 14.47
CA PHE A 85 -0.26 -8.05 14.29
C PHE A 85 0.50 -7.44 15.47
N ARG A 86 1.59 -6.73 15.14
CA ARG A 86 2.51 -6.06 16.10
C ARG A 86 3.22 -6.99 17.09
N GLN A 87 3.24 -8.30 16.84
CA GLN A 87 3.98 -9.24 17.67
C GLN A 87 5.40 -9.43 17.13
N LEU A 88 6.33 -9.74 18.02
CA LEU A 88 7.74 -9.93 17.67
C LEU A 88 7.90 -11.06 16.64
N GLY A 89 8.59 -10.76 15.54
CA GLY A 89 8.87 -11.72 14.47
C GLY A 89 7.72 -11.95 13.47
N SER A 90 6.56 -11.30 13.66
CA SER A 90 5.51 -11.32 12.64
C SER A 90 5.86 -10.41 11.47
N ARG A 91 5.39 -10.79 10.27
CA ARG A 91 5.46 -9.96 9.07
C ARG A 91 4.52 -8.75 9.13
N THR A 92 3.48 -8.82 9.97
CA THR A 92 2.47 -7.75 10.15
C THR A 92 2.93 -6.76 11.23
N ALA A 93 4.01 -6.05 10.92
CA ALA A 93 4.58 -5.03 11.78
C ALA A 93 3.65 -3.82 11.99
N GLY A 94 3.94 -2.97 12.98
CA GLY A 94 3.09 -1.84 13.33
C GLY A 94 2.90 -0.82 12.21
N HIS A 95 3.87 -0.73 11.30
CA HIS A 95 3.82 -0.02 10.03
C HIS A 95 4.29 -0.98 8.91
N PRO A 96 3.96 -0.76 7.63
CA PRO A 96 4.43 -1.60 6.54
C PRO A 96 5.96 -1.49 6.41
N GLU A 97 6.63 -2.64 6.27
CA GLU A 97 8.09 -2.72 6.17
C GLU A 97 8.47 -3.50 4.90
N PHE A 98 9.24 -2.86 4.02
CA PHE A 98 9.74 -3.49 2.80
C PHE A 98 10.61 -4.71 3.16
N GLY A 99 10.42 -5.82 2.42
CA GLY A 99 11.13 -7.08 2.66
C GLY A 99 10.49 -7.99 3.71
N HIS A 100 9.48 -7.54 4.46
CA HIS A 100 8.76 -8.41 5.41
C HIS A 100 7.71 -9.31 4.74
N GLY A 101 7.19 -8.92 3.58
CA GLY A 101 6.30 -9.76 2.78
C GLY A 101 5.99 -9.16 1.42
N ALA A 102 5.64 -10.04 0.49
CA ALA A 102 5.28 -9.65 -0.86
C ALA A 102 4.05 -8.74 -0.91
N GLY A 103 4.07 -7.71 -1.76
CA GLY A 103 3.01 -6.71 -1.84
C GLY A 103 3.17 -5.49 -0.90
N ILE A 104 4.27 -5.43 -0.12
CA ILE A 104 4.71 -4.20 0.55
C ILE A 104 5.77 -3.52 -0.31
N GLU A 105 5.40 -2.49 -1.05
CA GLU A 105 6.30 -1.81 -1.99
C GLU A 105 7.40 -1.01 -1.30
N THR A 106 7.09 -0.35 -0.18
CA THR A 106 8.05 0.46 0.59
C THR A 106 7.75 0.44 2.07
N THR A 107 8.77 0.65 2.89
CA THR A 107 8.60 0.96 4.31
C THR A 107 7.97 2.35 4.48
N THR A 108 6.87 2.44 5.23
CA THR A 108 6.22 3.71 5.59
C THR A 108 5.96 3.76 7.10
N GLY A 109 5.38 4.88 7.57
CA GLY A 109 5.17 5.15 9.00
C GLY A 109 5.46 6.61 9.30
N PRO A 110 6.67 7.11 9.00
CA PRO A 110 6.94 8.54 8.90
C PRO A 110 6.06 9.14 7.79
N LEU A 111 5.22 10.11 8.16
CA LEU A 111 4.22 10.69 7.28
C LEU A 111 4.88 11.38 6.06
N GLY A 112 4.19 11.37 4.92
CA GLY A 112 4.66 11.97 3.68
C GLY A 112 5.67 11.16 2.87
N GLN A 113 6.41 10.23 3.48
CA GLN A 113 7.44 9.45 2.76
C GLN A 113 6.85 8.54 1.67
N GLY A 114 5.70 7.92 1.92
CA GLY A 114 5.05 7.06 0.92
C GLY A 114 4.61 7.84 -0.33
N LEU A 115 4.24 9.12 -0.20
CA LEU A 115 3.97 9.98 -1.36
C LEU A 115 5.23 10.22 -2.18
N ALA A 116 6.36 10.52 -1.54
CA ALA A 116 7.63 10.71 -2.23
C ALA A 116 8.08 9.43 -2.97
N ASN A 117 7.93 8.28 -2.31
CA ASN A 117 8.21 6.97 -2.91
C ASN A 117 7.32 6.71 -4.14
N ALA A 118 6.01 6.99 -4.02
CA ALA A 118 5.07 6.83 -5.11
C ALA A 118 5.45 7.71 -6.32
N SER A 119 5.85 8.96 -6.10
CA SER A 119 6.34 9.84 -7.17
C SER A 119 7.59 9.27 -7.85
N GLY A 120 8.52 8.69 -7.09
CA GLY A 120 9.70 8.02 -7.65
C GLY A 120 9.36 6.77 -8.47
N MET A 121 8.40 5.97 -8.01
CA MET A 121 7.93 4.78 -8.74
C MET A 121 7.22 5.15 -10.04
N ALA A 122 6.35 6.18 -10.03
CA ALA A 122 5.70 6.68 -11.24
C ALA A 122 6.71 7.26 -12.24
N LEU A 123 7.75 7.96 -11.77
CA LEU A 123 8.83 8.42 -12.64
C LEU A 123 9.61 7.25 -13.25
N ALA A 124 9.88 6.20 -12.47
CA ALA A 124 10.58 5.02 -12.95
C ALA A 124 9.78 4.29 -14.04
N GLU A 125 8.47 4.10 -13.82
CA GLU A 125 7.54 3.58 -14.83
C GLU A 125 7.63 4.40 -16.13
N ARG A 126 7.47 5.73 -16.03
CA ARG A 126 7.53 6.61 -17.20
C ARG A 126 8.84 6.49 -17.96
N MET A 127 9.97 6.50 -17.24
CA MET A 127 11.30 6.37 -17.84
C MET A 127 11.49 5.02 -18.55
N LEU A 128 10.90 3.95 -18.02
CA LEU A 128 10.95 2.63 -18.63
C LEU A 128 10.02 2.52 -19.84
N SER A 129 8.81 3.08 -19.75
CA SER A 129 7.85 3.15 -20.85
C SER A 129 8.41 3.93 -22.05
N GLU A 130 9.05 5.08 -21.81
CA GLU A 130 9.75 5.84 -22.87
C GLU A 130 10.91 5.07 -23.51
N ARG A 131 11.58 4.20 -22.74
CA ARG A 131 12.75 3.46 -23.20
C ARG A 131 12.40 2.18 -23.96
N PHE A 132 11.31 1.52 -23.55
CA PHE A 132 10.99 0.16 -23.98
C PHE A 132 9.62 0.04 -24.67
N GLY A 133 8.80 1.10 -24.66
CA GLY A 133 7.46 1.10 -25.24
C GLY A 133 6.36 0.86 -24.20
N SER A 134 5.21 1.53 -24.38
CA SER A 134 4.04 1.41 -23.52
C SER A 134 3.33 0.05 -23.65
N GLU A 135 3.64 -0.72 -24.67
CA GLU A 135 3.17 -2.10 -24.81
C GLU A 135 3.88 -3.09 -23.88
N ILE A 136 5.01 -2.69 -23.29
CA ILE A 136 5.81 -3.50 -22.35
C ILE A 136 5.69 -2.97 -20.92
N VAL A 137 5.61 -1.65 -20.76
CA VAL A 137 5.53 -0.98 -19.45
C VAL A 137 4.39 0.03 -19.47
N ASP A 138 3.29 -0.31 -18.82
CA ASP A 138 2.10 0.53 -18.65
C ASP A 138 1.35 0.12 -17.38
N HIS A 139 1.80 0.68 -16.25
CA HIS A 139 1.18 0.41 -14.95
C HIS A 139 1.03 1.68 -14.11
N TYR A 140 0.07 1.64 -13.22
CA TYR A 140 -0.25 2.75 -12.33
C TYR A 140 0.44 2.61 -10.97
N THR A 141 0.72 3.77 -10.37
CA THR A 141 1.13 3.86 -8.97
C THR A 141 0.03 4.54 -8.16
N TYR A 142 -0.60 3.76 -7.27
CA TYR A 142 -1.64 4.25 -6.37
C TYR A 142 -1.06 4.53 -4.98
N VAL A 143 -1.49 5.64 -4.37
CA VAL A 143 -1.07 6.02 -3.02
C VAL A 143 -2.26 6.38 -2.15
N ILE A 144 -2.31 5.79 -0.95
CA ILE A 144 -3.27 6.17 0.10
C ILE A 144 -2.53 7.05 1.10
N ALA A 145 -2.90 8.33 1.11
CA ALA A 145 -2.39 9.34 2.03
C ALA A 145 -3.53 9.93 2.87
N GLY A 146 -3.19 10.46 4.03
CA GLY A 146 -4.12 11.21 4.89
C GLY A 146 -3.57 12.59 5.23
N ASP A 147 -4.29 13.35 6.04
CA ASP A 147 -3.98 14.75 6.33
C ASP A 147 -2.54 14.95 6.84
N GLY A 148 -2.08 14.08 7.74
CA GLY A 148 -0.72 14.12 8.24
C GLY A 148 0.34 13.98 7.15
N CYS A 149 0.08 13.22 6.08
CA CYS A 149 1.00 13.15 4.94
C CYS A 149 1.01 14.48 4.16
N LEU A 150 -0.15 15.13 4.00
CA LEU A 150 -0.30 16.36 3.22
C LEU A 150 0.25 17.59 3.95
N MET A 151 0.34 17.56 5.28
CA MET A 151 0.96 18.64 6.07
C MET A 151 2.49 18.60 6.05
N GLU A 152 3.10 17.47 5.68
CA GLU A 152 4.55 17.32 5.65
C GLU A 152 5.18 18.00 4.43
N GLY A 153 6.25 18.78 4.63
CA GLY A 153 6.92 19.49 3.53
C GLY A 153 7.46 18.57 2.42
N VAL A 154 7.84 17.33 2.77
CA VAL A 154 8.30 16.33 1.81
C VAL A 154 7.22 15.95 0.80
N SER A 155 5.94 15.91 1.22
CA SER A 155 4.85 15.57 0.30
C SER A 155 4.60 16.71 -0.68
N GLN A 156 4.65 17.96 -0.21
CA GLN A 156 4.48 19.13 -1.06
C GLN A 156 5.56 19.23 -2.15
N ASN A 157 6.82 18.96 -1.80
CA ASN A 157 7.90 18.91 -2.79
C ASN A 157 7.68 17.78 -3.81
N SER A 158 7.21 16.61 -3.36
CA SER A 158 6.99 15.45 -4.22
C SER A 158 5.80 15.66 -5.17
N ILE A 159 4.69 16.21 -4.68
CA ILE A 159 3.50 16.54 -5.48
C ILE A 159 3.83 17.65 -6.50
N PHE A 160 4.52 18.71 -6.07
CA PHE A 160 4.90 19.82 -6.95
C PHE A 160 5.83 19.38 -8.08
N ARG A 161 6.80 18.51 -7.79
CA ARG A 161 7.73 17.98 -8.81
C ARG A 161 7.17 16.77 -9.57
N GLY A 162 6.08 16.18 -9.09
CA GLY A 162 5.44 14.97 -9.63
C GLY A 162 4.57 15.21 -10.87
N THR A 163 4.38 16.47 -11.29
CA THR A 163 3.73 16.79 -12.57
C THR A 163 4.67 16.50 -13.73
N PHE A 164 4.84 15.21 -14.05
CA PHE A 164 5.50 14.74 -15.26
C PHE A 164 4.45 14.62 -16.37
N THR A 165 3.85 15.74 -16.78
CA THR A 165 2.93 15.74 -17.92
C THR A 165 3.73 15.73 -19.21
N SER A 166 3.62 14.64 -19.98
CA SER A 166 3.98 14.66 -21.40
C SER A 166 2.90 15.42 -22.17
N GLY A 167 3.32 16.41 -22.96
CA GLY A 167 2.53 16.92 -24.08
C GLY A 167 2.51 15.96 -25.26
#